data_AF-A0A562KY81-F1
#
_entry.id   AF-A0A562KY81-F1
#
_cell.length_a   1.000
_cell.length_b   1.000
_cell.length_c   1.000
_cell.angle_alpha   90.00
_cell.angle_beta   90.00
_cell.angle_gamma   90.00
#
_symmetry.space_group_name_H-M   'P 1'
#
loop_
_entity.id
_entity.type
_entity.pdbx_description
1 polymer ?
#
loop_
_entity_poly.entity_id
_entity_poly.type
_entity_poly.pdbx_seq_one_letter_code
_entity_poly.pdbx_strand_id
1 'polypeptide(L)' 'MHCARKHRGVRTDRWKLIHFGEQPEEWTFYDMRKDPDERVNLIAAPEHAERIARLKARIT' A
#
# COMPACT_ATOMS: atom_id res chain seq x y z
N MET A 1 18.11 19.02 -5.09
CA MET A 1 18.03 18.11 -3.92
C MET A 1 16.69 17.39 -4.03
N HIS A 2 16.68 16.13 -4.47
CA HIS A 2 15.46 15.30 -4.46
C HIS A 2 15.63 14.33 -3.30
N CYS A 3 15.19 14.72 -2.10
CA CYS A 3 15.13 13.80 -0.97
C CYS A 3 13.86 12.98 -1.15
N ALA A 4 13.93 11.96 -2.00
CA ALA A 4 12.83 11.02 -2.16
C ALA A 4 12.58 10.34 -0.82
N ARG A 5 11.32 10.39 -0.38
CA ARG A 5 10.90 9.76 0.86
C ARG A 5 11.19 8.27 0.83
N LYS A 6 11.71 7.69 1.92
CA LYS A 6 11.91 6.24 1.97
C LYS A 6 10.55 5.55 2.08
N HIS A 7 10.11 4.95 0.99
CA HIS A 7 8.90 4.12 0.96
C HIS A 7 9.27 2.66 0.69
N ARG A 8 8.63 1.75 1.41
CA ARG A 8 8.68 0.31 1.13
C ARG A 8 7.31 -0.12 0.64
N GLY A 9 7.24 -1.06 -0.29
CA GLY A 9 5.93 -1.51 -0.77
C GLY A 9 6.02 -2.83 -1.49
N VAL A 10 4.87 -3.50 -1.57
CA VAL A 10 4.68 -4.71 -2.37
C VAL A 10 3.66 -4.41 -3.45
N ARG A 11 4.06 -4.64 -4.71
CA ARG A 11 3.17 -4.60 -5.86
C ARG A 11 3.01 -6.01 -6.40
N THR A 12 1.76 -6.42 -6.54
CA THR A 12 1.35 -7.66 -7.19
C THR A 12 0.57 -7.32 -8.46
N ASP A 13 0.13 -8.34 -9.21
CA ASP A 13 -0.71 -8.16 -10.41
C ASP A 13 -2.00 -7.36 -10.11
N ARG A 14 -2.62 -7.61 -8.96
CA ARG A 14 -3.90 -7.01 -8.59
C ARG A 14 -3.81 -5.95 -7.50
N TRP A 15 -2.84 -6.06 -6.60
CA TRP A 15 -2.80 -5.24 -5.38
C TRP A 15 -1.48 -4.50 -5.24
N LYS A 16 -1.56 -3.26 -4.77
CA LYS A 16 -0.41 -2.44 -4.42
C LYS A 16 -0.55 -1.99 -2.97
N LEU A 17 0.47 -2.26 -2.16
CA LEU A 17 0.57 -1.80 -0.77
C LEU A 17 1.86 -1.00 -0.62
N ILE A 18 1.77 0.21 -0.10
CA ILE A 18 2.92 1.09 0.13
C ILE A 18 2.92 1.52 1.60
N HIS A 19 4.08 1.44 2.22
CA HIS A 19 4.43 1.94 3.55
C HIS A 19 5.37 3.12 3.41
N PHE A 20 4.89 4.29 3.83
CA PHE A 20 5.70 5.49 3.92
C PHE A 20 6.37 5.51 5.29
N GLY A 21 7.68 5.27 5.32
CA GLY A 21 8.48 5.13 6.55
C GLY A 21 8.91 6.47 7.17
N GLU A 22 8.33 7.58 6.74
CA GLU A 22 8.55 8.90 7.34
C GLU A 22 7.42 9.18 8.30
N GLN A 23 7.75 9.21 9.61
CA GLN A 23 6.78 9.49 10.67
C GLN A 23 5.92 10.72 10.30
N PRO A 24 4.58 10.59 10.34
CA PRO A 24 3.82 9.43 10.77
C PRO A 24 3.83 8.27 9.76
N GLU A 25 3.93 7.04 10.25
CA GLU A 25 3.86 5.84 9.40
C GLU A 25 2.52 5.77 8.68
N GLU A 26 2.54 5.90 7.36
CA GLU A 26 1.33 5.89 6.54
C GLU A 26 1.30 4.65 5.65
N TRP A 27 0.13 4.02 5.59
CA TRP A 27 -0.13 2.86 4.75
C TRP A 27 -1.16 3.22 3.68
N THR A 28 -0.87 2.86 2.44
CA THR A 28 -1.81 2.99 1.32
C THR A 28 -1.98 1.67 0.60
N PHE A 29 -3.22 1.36 0.22
CA PHE A 29 -3.58 0.10 -0.40
C PHE A 29 -4.53 0.32 -1.58
N TYR A 30 -4.20 -0.23 -2.75
CA TYR A 30 -4.94 -0.03 -4.00
C TYR A 30 -5.22 -1.34 -4.73
N ASP A 31 -6.40 -1.46 -5.35
CA ASP A 31 -6.72 -2.53 -6.31
C ASP A 31 -6.36 -2.05 -7.73
N MET A 32 -5.24 -2.51 -8.27
CA MET A 32 -4.75 -2.14 -9.60
C MET A 32 -5.65 -2.65 -10.74
N ARG A 33 -6.51 -3.65 -10.51
CA ARG A 33 -7.45 -4.14 -11.53
C ARG A 33 -8.72 -3.29 -11.58
N LYS A 34 -9.23 -2.88 -10.41
CA LYS A 34 -10.45 -2.08 -10.30
C LYS A 34 -10.16 -0.59 -10.43
N ASP A 35 -9.02 -0.15 -9.93
CA ASP A 35 -8.58 1.23 -9.85
C ASP A 35 -7.10 1.34 -10.28
N PRO A 36 -6.80 1.17 -11.59
CA PRO A 36 -5.44 1.26 -12.11
C PRO A 36 -4.80 2.64 -11.95
N ASP A 37 -5.61 3.65 -11.66
CA ASP A 37 -5.21 5.06 -11.48
C ASP A 37 -4.95 5.42 -10.00
N GLU A 38 -5.07 4.45 -9.07
CA GLU A 38 -4.73 4.60 -7.65
C GLU A 38 -5.47 5.77 -6.95
N ARG A 39 -6.71 6.02 -7.35
CA ARG A 39 -7.58 7.09 -6.84
C ARG A 39 -8.19 6.76 -5.48
N VAL A 40 -8.40 5.47 -5.17
CA VAL A 40 -9.11 5.05 -3.95
C VAL A 40 -8.19 4.27 -3.03
N ASN A 41 -7.81 4.88 -1.89
CA ASN A 41 -7.09 4.19 -0.84
C ASN A 41 -8.02 3.28 -0.04
N LEU A 42 -7.84 1.97 -0.20
CA LEU A 42 -8.62 0.92 0.42
C LEU A 42 -8.03 0.43 1.76
N ILE A 43 -7.05 1.14 2.32
CA ILE A 43 -6.41 0.73 3.58
C ILE A 43 -7.38 0.64 4.77
N ALA A 44 -8.42 1.47 4.77
CA ALA A 44 -9.45 1.50 5.81
C ALA A 44 -10.61 0.52 5.55
N ALA A 45 -10.61 -0.18 4.40
CA ALA A 45 -11.69 -1.08 4.02
C ALA A 45 -11.54 -2.43 4.74
N PRO A 46 -12.47 -2.82 5.64
CA PRO A 46 -12.35 -4.05 6.42
C PRO A 46 -12.42 -5.31 5.55
N GLU A 47 -13.09 -5.25 4.40
CA GLU A 47 -13.16 -6.34 3.41
C GLU A 47 -11.78 -6.76 2.87
N HIS A 48 -10.77 -5.90 2.99
CA HIS A 48 -9.42 -6.17 2.52
C HIS A 48 -8.41 -6.36 3.65
N ALA A 49 -8.84 -6.33 4.92
CA ALA A 49 -7.97 -6.40 6.08
C ALA A 49 -7.07 -7.65 6.07
N GLU A 50 -7.61 -8.82 5.71
CA GLU A 50 -6.82 -10.06 5.62
C GLU A 50 -5.73 -9.98 4.54
N ARG A 51 -6.05 -9.40 3.37
CA ARG A 51 -5.09 -9.22 2.27
C ARG A 51 -4.01 -8.21 2.64
N ILE A 52 -4.42 -7.10 3.24
CA ILE A 52 -3.51 -6.08 3.75
C ILE A 52 -2.56 -6.71 4.76
N ALA A 53 -3.04 -7.49 5.72
CA ALA A 53 -2.20 -8.18 6.70
C ALA A 53 -1.18 -9.13 6.04
N ARG A 54 -1.62 -9.95 5.06
CA ARG A 54 -0.72 -10.83 4.29
C ARG A 54 0.34 -10.07 3.52
N LEU A 55 0.01 -8.93 2.92
CA LEU A 55 0.96 -8.11 2.17
C LEU A 55 1.91 -7.34 3.08
N LYS A 56 1.43 -6.86 4.24
CA LYS A 56 2.27 -6.27 5.29
C LYS A 56 3.34 -7.25 5.76
N ALA A 57 2.96 -8.52 5.96
CA ALA A 57 3.90 -9.59 6.34
C ALA A 57 4.99 -9.89 5.29
N ARG A 58 4.84 -9.43 4.04
CA ARG A 58 5.87 -9.57 2.99
C ARG A 58 6.86 -8.41 2.93
N ILE A 59 6.57 -7.30 3.62
CA ILE A 59 7.42 -6.10 3.66
C ILE A 59 8.40 -6.15 4.84
N THR A 60 8.07 -6.94 5.87
CA THR A 60 8.97 -7.33 6.98
C THR A 60 9.92 -8.44 6.52
#